data_AF-A0AAW2G4N9-F1
#
_entry.id   AF-A0AAW2G4N9-F1
#
_cell.length_a   1.000
_cell.length_b   1.000
_cell.length_c   1.000
_cell.angle_alpha   90.00
_cell.angle_beta   90.00
_cell.angle_gamma   90.00
#
_symmetry.space_group_name_H-M   'P 1'
#
loop_
_entity.id
_entity.type
_entity.pdbx_description
1 polymer ?
#
loop_
_entity_poly.entity_id
_entity_poly.type
_entity_poly.pdbx_seq_one_letter_code
_entity_poly.pdbx_strand_id
1 'polypeptide(L)'
;MEEFRHNGRDFEYCPDVNADVSRQITSRRKKNKKPLPTECVFCKNNGEEETYYRKHLLKDIEGRVRCPVLRAYTCPICGACGDDAHTVKHCPKGPYNPNSISTANAFKLLRNATGKRQSK
;
A
#
# COMPACT_ATOMS: atom_id res chain seq x y z
N MET A 1 -17.24 -38.32 -16.49
CA MET A 1 -16.27 -37.75 -15.52
C MET A 1 -16.37 -36.24 -15.65
N GLU A 2 -17.49 -35.71 -15.17
CA GLU A 2 -18.00 -34.35 -15.39
C GLU A 2 -17.39 -33.28 -14.46
N GLU A 3 -16.33 -33.61 -13.73
CA GLU A 3 -15.81 -32.84 -12.59
C GLU A 3 -14.61 -31.93 -12.91
N PHE A 4 -14.54 -31.34 -14.10
CA PHE A 4 -13.52 -30.31 -14.38
C PHE A 4 -14.10 -28.97 -14.85
N ARG A 5 -15.44 -28.83 -14.85
CA ARG A 5 -16.11 -27.61 -15.35
C ARG A 5 -16.10 -26.43 -14.38
N HIS A 6 -15.41 -26.53 -13.26
CA HIS A 6 -15.39 -25.47 -12.24
C HIS A 6 -14.00 -25.31 -11.63
N ASN A 7 -13.10 -24.68 -12.38
CA ASN A 7 -12.24 -23.58 -11.90
C ASN A 7 -11.15 -23.28 -12.93
N GLY A 8 -11.34 -22.19 -13.66
CA GLY A 8 -10.22 -21.47 -14.26
C GLY A 8 -10.20 -21.48 -15.77
N ARG A 9 -10.88 -20.49 -16.34
CA ARG A 9 -10.25 -19.60 -17.32
C ARG A 9 -9.71 -20.35 -18.53
N ASP A 10 -10.62 -20.91 -19.31
CA ASP A 10 -10.38 -21.31 -20.69
C ASP A 10 -9.90 -20.08 -21.46
N PHE A 11 -8.57 -19.89 -21.47
CA PHE A 11 -7.89 -19.05 -22.43
C PHE A 11 -7.87 -19.90 -23.70
N GLU A 12 -8.89 -19.72 -24.55
CA GLU A 12 -8.95 -20.38 -25.85
C GLU A 12 -7.55 -20.32 -26.49
N TYR A 13 -7.07 -21.49 -26.89
CA TYR A 13 -5.90 -21.60 -27.73
C TYR A 13 -6.27 -20.97 -29.08
N CYS A 14 -5.92 -19.71 -29.27
CA CYS A 14 -6.03 -19.05 -30.57
C CYS A 14 -4.84 -19.50 -31.42
N PRO A 15 -5.03 -20.29 -32.49
CA PRO A 15 -3.97 -20.57 -33.43
C PRO A 15 -3.71 -19.29 -34.26
N ASP A 16 -2.48 -18.79 -34.22
CA ASP A 16 -2.04 -17.62 -34.98
C ASP A 16 -2.19 -17.87 -36.49
N VAL A 17 -3.24 -17.30 -37.08
CA VAL A 17 -3.34 -17.09 -38.54
C VAL A 17 -3.58 -15.60 -38.81
N ASN A 18 -2.56 -15.01 -39.43
CA ASN A 18 -2.42 -13.58 -39.75
C ASN A 18 -3.67 -12.95 -40.42
N ALA A 19 -4.14 -11.82 -39.90
CA ALA A 19 -4.67 -10.69 -40.68
C ALA A 19 -5.05 -9.50 -39.77
N ASP A 20 -4.70 -8.30 -40.24
CA ASP A 20 -5.07 -6.95 -39.78
C ASP A 20 -6.51 -6.79 -39.22
N VAL A 21 -6.66 -6.04 -38.12
CA VAL A 21 -7.79 -5.16 -37.71
C VAL A 21 -7.92 -5.01 -36.18
N SER A 22 -7.67 -3.76 -35.73
CA SER A 22 -8.36 -3.01 -34.68
C SER A 22 -8.53 -3.58 -33.25
N ARG A 23 -7.88 -2.85 -32.33
CA ARG A 23 -8.43 -2.35 -31.05
C ARG A 23 -9.50 -3.21 -30.39
N GLN A 24 -9.16 -3.79 -29.24
CA GLN A 24 -9.91 -3.51 -28.00
C GLN A 24 -9.09 -3.88 -26.77
N ILE A 25 -8.62 -2.80 -26.14
CA ILE A 25 -8.07 -2.70 -24.80
C ILE A 25 -8.96 -3.54 -23.87
N THR A 26 -8.50 -4.71 -23.47
CA THR A 26 -9.20 -5.53 -22.48
C THR A 26 -9.38 -4.68 -21.22
N SER A 27 -10.65 -4.44 -20.89
CA SER A 27 -11.05 -3.49 -19.86
C SER A 27 -10.33 -3.80 -18.55
N ARG A 28 -9.51 -2.85 -18.12
CA ARG A 28 -8.81 -2.88 -16.84
C ARG A 28 -9.84 -3.21 -15.76
N ARG A 29 -9.57 -4.26 -14.97
CA ARG A 29 -10.28 -4.62 -13.73
C ARG A 29 -10.87 -3.35 -13.10
N LYS A 30 -12.20 -3.26 -13.10
CA LYS A 30 -12.96 -2.20 -12.43
C LYS A 30 -12.57 -2.27 -10.95
N LYS A 31 -11.55 -1.51 -10.55
CA LYS A 31 -11.12 -1.41 -9.16
C LYS A 31 -12.33 -0.87 -8.43
N ASN A 32 -13.01 -1.70 -7.63
CA ASN A 32 -14.05 -1.27 -6.71
C ASN A 32 -13.47 -0.09 -5.92
N LYS A 33 -13.89 1.13 -6.27
CA LYS A 33 -13.54 2.33 -5.52
C LYS A 33 -14.27 2.15 -4.18
N LYS A 34 -13.55 1.70 -3.16
CA LYS A 34 -14.08 1.63 -1.79
C LYS A 34 -14.65 3.03 -1.49
N PRO A 35 -15.87 3.13 -0.92
CA PRO A 35 -16.43 4.42 -0.55
C PRO A 35 -15.43 5.16 0.35
N LEU A 36 -15.27 6.46 0.12
CA LEU A 36 -14.37 7.27 0.91
C LEU A 36 -14.75 7.15 2.40
N PRO A 37 -13.79 6.97 3.31
CA PRO A 37 -14.09 6.86 4.73
C PRO A 37 -14.86 8.11 5.19
N THR A 38 -16.01 7.91 5.81
CA THR A 38 -16.85 8.97 6.39
C THR A 38 -16.46 9.28 7.84
N GLU A 39 -15.55 8.50 8.42
CA GLU A 39 -15.16 8.55 9.82
C GLU A 39 -13.65 8.35 10.00
N CYS A 40 -13.12 8.81 11.13
CA CYS A 40 -11.72 8.66 11.47
C CYS A 40 -11.41 7.25 11.96
N VAL A 41 -10.87 6.44 11.05
CA VAL A 41 -10.43 5.06 11.33
C VAL A 41 -9.39 4.98 12.45
N PHE A 42 -8.55 6.00 12.61
CA PHE A 42 -7.54 6.03 13.68
C PHE A 42 -8.18 6.12 15.07
N CYS A 43 -9.06 7.10 15.27
CA CYS A 43 -9.80 7.26 16.52
C CYS A 43 -10.72 6.07 16.80
N LYS A 44 -11.39 5.54 15.77
CA LYS A 44 -12.21 4.33 15.90
C LYS A 44 -11.40 3.13 16.39
N ASN A 45 -10.20 2.91 15.85
CA ASN A 45 -9.32 1.82 16.28
C ASN A 45 -8.77 2.02 17.69
N ASN A 46 -8.65 3.25 18.16
CA ASN A 46 -8.23 3.58 19.52
C ASN A 46 -9.38 3.46 20.54
N GLY A 47 -10.61 3.12 20.10
CA GLY A 47 -11.76 2.99 20.98
C GLY A 47 -12.38 4.32 21.39
N GLU A 48 -12.15 5.39 20.62
CA GLU A 48 -12.80 6.68 20.86
C GLU A 48 -14.32 6.60 20.68
N GLU A 49 -15.03 7.55 21.27
CA GLU A 49 -16.49 7.62 21.20
C GLU A 49 -17.00 7.80 19.75
N GLU A 50 -18.15 7.21 19.43
CA GLU A 50 -18.74 7.26 18.08
C GLU A 50 -19.05 8.68 17.62
N THR A 51 -19.55 9.54 18.51
CA THR A 51 -19.76 10.94 18.12
C THR A 51 -18.45 11.68 17.88
N TYR A 52 -17.33 11.23 18.45
CA TYR A 52 -16.03 11.88 18.27
C TYR A 52 -15.35 11.46 16.97
N TYR A 53 -15.20 10.16 16.72
CA TYR A 53 -14.52 9.68 15.51
C TYR A 53 -15.30 9.97 14.22
N ARG A 54 -16.61 10.22 14.29
CA ARG A 54 -17.43 10.64 13.14
C ARG A 54 -17.36 12.14 12.81
N LYS A 55 -16.86 12.98 13.73
CA LYS A 55 -16.74 14.44 13.49
C LYS A 55 -15.59 14.81 12.55
N HIS A 56 -14.68 13.90 12.26
CA HIS A 56 -13.49 14.18 11.47
C HIS A 56 -13.03 12.96 10.66
N LEU A 57 -12.13 13.21 9.71
CA LEU A 57 -11.48 12.18 8.90
C LEU A 57 -10.02 12.01 9.31
N LEU A 58 -9.44 10.86 8.98
CA LEU A 58 -8.01 10.60 9.23
C LEU A 58 -7.12 11.50 8.34
N LYS A 59 -7.38 11.50 7.04
CA LYS A 59 -6.66 12.30 6.04
C LYS A 59 -7.65 13.01 5.11
N ASP A 60 -7.23 14.18 4.63
CA ASP A 60 -7.97 14.96 3.64
C ASP A 60 -7.64 14.52 2.19
N ILE A 61 -8.33 15.09 1.20
CA ILE A 61 -8.11 14.80 -0.22
C ILE A 61 -6.67 15.10 -0.69
N GLU A 62 -6.02 16.08 -0.05
CA GLU A 62 -4.62 16.46 -0.30
C GLU A 62 -3.63 15.52 0.41
N GLY A 63 -4.10 14.54 1.18
CA GLY A 63 -3.27 13.58 1.92
C GLY A 63 -2.76 14.06 3.28
N ARG A 64 -3.06 15.32 3.66
CA ARG A 64 -2.76 15.90 4.98
C ARG A 64 -3.56 15.24 6.09
N VAL A 65 -2.97 15.13 7.28
CA VAL A 65 -3.65 14.56 8.45
C VAL A 65 -4.65 15.55 9.04
N ARG A 66 -5.92 15.16 9.10
CA ARG A 66 -7.00 15.97 9.69
C ARG A 66 -7.37 15.54 11.11
N CYS A 67 -7.02 14.32 11.51
CA CYS A 67 -7.32 13.82 12.85
C CYS A 67 -6.59 14.63 13.93
N PRO A 68 -7.29 15.30 14.87
CA PRO A 68 -6.66 16.15 15.89
C PRO A 68 -5.74 15.37 16.82
N VAL A 69 -6.12 14.13 17.16
CA VAL A 69 -5.30 13.24 18.01
C VAL A 69 -3.98 12.92 17.32
N LEU A 70 -4.03 12.51 16.05
CA LEU A 70 -2.81 12.21 15.30
C LEU A 70 -1.99 13.47 15.02
N ARG A 71 -2.62 14.63 14.77
CA ARG A 71 -1.92 15.91 14.57
C ARG A 71 -1.12 16.35 15.80
N ALA A 72 -1.66 16.13 17.00
CA ALA A 72 -0.99 16.46 18.26
C ALA A 72 0.18 15.50 18.56
N TYR A 73 0.18 14.31 17.95
CA TYR A 73 1.25 13.34 18.10
C TYR A 73 2.50 13.77 17.32
N THR A 74 3.62 13.91 18.03
CA THR A 74 4.92 14.17 17.42
C THR A 74 5.68 12.85 17.27
N CYS A 75 6.09 12.53 16.05
CA CYS A 75 6.83 11.31 15.78
C CYS A 75 8.20 11.35 16.49
N PRO A 76 8.52 10.40 17.40
CA PRO A 76 9.77 10.42 18.16
C PRO A 76 11.01 10.10 17.32
N ILE A 77 10.83 9.58 16.09
CA ILE A 77 11.94 9.21 15.20
C ILE A 77 12.33 10.38 14.29
N CYS A 78 11.35 11.11 13.75
CA CYS A 78 11.62 12.14 12.75
C CYS A 78 11.16 13.56 13.15
N GLY A 79 10.43 13.70 14.26
CA GLY A 79 9.91 14.98 14.75
C GLY A 79 8.68 15.53 14.02
N ALA A 80 8.15 14.84 13.00
CA ALA A 80 6.98 15.32 12.27
C ALA A 80 5.72 15.34 13.15
N CYS A 81 4.92 16.39 13.02
CA CYS A 81 3.65 16.61 13.71
C CYS A 81 2.68 17.38 12.79
N GLY A 82 1.45 17.65 13.26
CA GLY A 82 0.46 18.40 12.49
C GLY A 82 0.03 17.69 11.20
N ASP A 83 0.16 18.37 10.06
CA ASP A 83 -0.27 17.87 8.75
C ASP A 83 0.49 16.62 8.28
N ASP A 84 1.76 16.49 8.69
CA ASP A 84 2.66 15.39 8.35
C ASP A 84 2.76 14.33 9.47
N ALA A 85 1.90 14.43 10.48
CA ALA A 85 1.93 13.52 11.61
C ALA A 85 1.70 12.06 11.19
N HIS A 86 2.39 11.15 11.88
CA HIS A 86 2.26 9.73 11.62
C HIS A 86 2.71 8.94 12.83
N THR A 87 2.24 7.69 12.92
CA THR A 87 2.69 6.77 13.96
C THR A 87 4.10 6.25 13.65
N VAL A 88 4.83 5.82 14.68
CA VAL A 88 6.19 5.25 14.60
C VAL A 88 6.32 4.22 13.47
N LYS A 89 5.32 3.34 13.32
CA LYS A 89 5.28 2.28 12.30
C LYS A 89 5.31 2.81 10.87
N HIS A 90 4.72 3.98 10.64
CA HIS A 90 4.62 4.60 9.31
C HIS A 90 5.65 5.72 9.14
N CYS A 91 6.66 5.79 10.01
CA CYS A 91 7.72 6.77 9.91
C CYS A 91 8.60 6.49 8.68
N PRO A 92 8.82 7.48 7.79
CA PRO A 92 9.71 7.31 6.65
C PRO A 92 11.18 7.18 7.07
N LYS A 93 11.54 7.62 8.27
CA LYS A 93 12.89 7.40 8.83
C LYS A 93 12.93 6.21 9.80
N GLY A 94 11.81 5.49 9.95
CA GLY A 94 11.71 4.36 10.86
C GLY A 94 12.29 3.07 10.28
N PRO A 95 12.59 2.09 11.15
CA PRO A 95 13.15 0.79 10.73
C PRO A 95 12.17 -0.05 9.90
N TYR A 96 10.88 0.29 9.94
CA TYR A 96 9.82 -0.36 9.17
C TYR A 96 9.62 0.27 7.79
N ASN A 97 10.35 1.33 7.45
CA ASN A 97 10.25 1.92 6.12
C ASN A 97 10.78 0.92 5.08
N PRO A 98 9.96 0.49 4.10
CA PRO A 98 10.41 -0.40 3.03
C PRO A 98 11.53 0.21 2.17
N ASN A 99 11.66 1.54 2.13
CA ASN A 99 12.74 2.23 1.44
C ASN A 99 14.00 2.38 2.31
N SER A 100 13.93 2.08 3.61
CA SER A 100 15.13 1.98 4.44
C SER A 100 15.72 0.60 4.22
N ILE A 101 16.81 0.54 3.46
CA ILE A 101 17.58 -0.69 3.32
C ILE A 101 18.16 -1.00 4.70
N SER A 102 17.55 -1.95 5.41
CA SER A 102 18.13 -2.48 6.65
C SER A 102 19.60 -2.85 6.39
N THR A 103 20.48 -2.56 7.34
CA THR A 103 21.90 -2.96 7.27
C THR A 103 22.04 -4.43 6.89
N ALA A 104 21.17 -5.31 7.40
CA ALA A 104 21.13 -6.73 7.05
C ALA A 104 20.89 -6.99 5.54
N ASN A 105 20.02 -6.18 4.91
CA ASN A 105 19.72 -6.27 3.48
C ASN A 105 20.80 -5.59 2.61
N ALA A 106 21.46 -4.53 3.11
CA ALA A 106 22.60 -3.92 2.44
C ALA A 106 23.75 -4.93 2.25
N PHE A 107 24.02 -5.78 3.25
CA PHE A 107 25.03 -6.84 3.13
C PHE A 107 24.68 -7.91 2.09
N LYS A 108 23.40 -8.07 1.71
CA LYS A 108 23.00 -8.97 0.61
C LYS A 108 23.29 -8.39 -0.76
N LEU A 109 23.24 -7.06 -0.92
CA LEU A 109 23.59 -6.37 -2.17
C LEU A 109 25.10 -6.40 -2.46
N LEU A 110 25.94 -6.65 -1.45
CA LEU A 110 27.40 -6.79 -1.59
C LEU A 110 27.86 -8.21 -2.00
N ARG A 111 26.92 -9.09 -2.38
CA ARG A 111 27.20 -10.46 -2.81
C ARG A 111 26.67 -10.68 -4.22
N ASN A 112 27.47 -11.36 -5.04
CA ASN A 112 27.07 -11.72 -6.40
C ASN A 112 26.10 -12.92 -6.37
N ALA A 113 25.50 -13.29 -7.50
CA ALA A 113 24.54 -14.40 -7.62
C ALA A 113 25.07 -15.75 -7.08
N THR A 114 26.39 -15.92 -6.97
CA THR A 114 27.07 -17.09 -6.39
C THR A 114 27.42 -16.95 -4.89
N GLY A 115 26.97 -15.89 -4.22
CA GLY A 115 27.19 -15.65 -2.79
C GLY A 115 28.57 -15.13 -2.40
N LYS A 116 29.48 -14.95 -3.37
CA LYS A 116 30.82 -14.40 -3.11
C LYS A 116 30.74 -12.91 -2.76
N ARG A 117 31.37 -12.52 -1.65
CA ARG A 117 31.52 -11.12 -1.25
C ARG A 117 32.54 -10.46 -2.18
N GLN A 118 32.16 -9.37 -2.84
CA GLN A 118 33.14 -8.57 -3.56
C GLN A 118 33.97 -7.78 -2.55
N SER A 119 35.25 -8.12 -2.38
CA SER A 119 36.22 -7.23 -1.74
C SER A 119 36.61 -6.14 -2.76
N LYS A 120 36.70 -4.90 -2.30
CA LYS A 120 37.49 -3.88 -3.01
C LYS A 120 38.96 -4.26 -2.99
#